data_AF-A0A401GQR0-F1
#
_entry.id   AF-A0A401GQR0-F1
#
_cell.length_a   1.000
_cell.length_b   1.000
_cell.length_c   1.000
_cell.angle_alpha   90.00
_cell.angle_beta   90.00
_cell.angle_gamma   90.00
#
_symmetry.space_group_name_H-M   'P 1'
#
loop_
_entity.id
_entity.type
_entity.pdbx_description
1 polymer ?
#
loop_
_entity_poly.entity_id
_entity_poly.type
_entity_poly.pdbx_seq_one_letter_code
_entity_poly.pdbx_strand_id
1 'polypeptide(L)'
;MRWVPGHKDIVGNEHADVEAKKAARGNASPRPSLPRSLQEPLPLSSSKLRQCHLKSLKIKASSLWKDSERGHAFSRIDPSLPSSKFEKLVTDLPRCHASLLIQLRSGHAPLNGHLH
;
A
#
# COMPACT_ATOMS: atom_id res chain seq x y z
N MET A 1 -16.88 -27.23 21.05
CA MET A 1 -15.92 -26.69 20.06
C MET A 1 -14.75 -27.64 19.94
N ARG A 2 -14.37 -28.06 18.72
CA ARG A 2 -13.21 -28.93 18.46
C ARG A 2 -12.34 -28.26 17.41
N TRP A 3 -11.09 -27.97 17.74
CA TRP A 3 -10.13 -27.40 16.79
C TRP A 3 -9.66 -28.48 15.82
N VAL A 4 -9.54 -28.09 14.56
CA VAL A 4 -9.12 -28.98 13.46
C VAL A 4 -7.89 -28.34 12.80
N PRO A 5 -6.81 -29.10 12.55
CA PRO A 5 -5.62 -28.57 11.91
C PRO A 5 -5.89 -28.20 10.44
N GLY A 6 -5.40 -27.03 10.02
CA GLY A 6 -5.45 -26.60 8.62
C GLY A 6 -4.47 -27.38 7.74
N HIS A 7 -4.75 -27.43 6.44
CA HIS A 7 -3.91 -28.07 5.42
C HIS A 7 -3.66 -29.58 5.64
N LYS A 8 -4.62 -30.28 6.25
CA LYS A 8 -4.59 -31.74 6.42
C LYS A 8 -5.61 -32.47 5.54
N ASP A 9 -6.02 -31.86 4.44
CA ASP A 9 -6.97 -32.41 3.45
C ASP A 9 -8.27 -32.94 4.09
N ILE A 10 -8.73 -32.28 5.15
CA ILE A 10 -9.96 -32.65 5.82
C ILE A 10 -11.10 -32.13 4.95
N VAL A 11 -11.78 -33.04 4.26
CA VAL A 11 -12.79 -32.74 3.24
C VAL A 11 -13.74 -31.60 3.63
N GLY A 12 -14.26 -31.61 4.87
CA GLY A 12 -15.15 -30.56 5.35
C GLY A 12 -14.47 -29.19 5.53
N ASN A 13 -13.22 -29.15 6.00
CA ASN A 13 -12.43 -27.92 6.12
C ASN A 13 -12.08 -27.35 4.75
N GLU A 14 -11.66 -28.21 3.82
CA GLU A 14 -11.31 -27.79 2.46
C GLU A 14 -12.53 -27.27 1.70
N HIS A 15 -13.70 -27.92 1.85
CA HIS A 15 -14.94 -27.43 1.26
C HIS A 15 -15.34 -26.06 1.81
N ALA A 16 -15.21 -25.88 3.14
CA ALA A 16 -15.47 -24.59 3.77
C ALA A 16 -14.50 -23.49 3.30
N ASP A 17 -13.21 -23.79 3.15
CA ASP A 17 -12.21 -22.85 2.63
C ASP A 17 -12.49 -22.47 1.16
N VAL A 18 -12.88 -23.44 0.32
CA VAL A 18 -13.28 -23.18 -1.07
C VAL A 18 -14.49 -22.24 -1.13
N GLU A 19 -15.53 -22.49 -0.33
CA GLU A 19 -16.71 -21.62 -0.28
C GLU A 19 -16.38 -20.23 0.30
N ALA A 20 -15.52 -20.16 1.32
CA ALA A 20 -15.02 -18.89 1.86
C ALA A 20 -14.26 -18.08 0.80
N LYS A 21 -13.40 -18.73 0.00
CA LYS A 21 -12.68 -18.11 -1.12
C LYS A 21 -13.63 -17.63 -2.22
N LYS A 22 -14.69 -18.39 -2.54
CA LYS A 22 -15.73 -17.96 -3.48
C LYS A 22 -16.46 -16.72 -2.98
N ALA A 23 -16.90 -16.72 -1.71
CA ALA A 23 -17.55 -15.58 -1.08
C ALA A 23 -16.65 -14.33 -1.05
N ALA A 24 -15.35 -14.49 -0.73
CA ALA A 24 -14.39 -13.40 -0.73
C ALA A 24 -14.17 -12.76 -2.11
N ARG A 25 -14.42 -13.49 -3.20
CA ARG A 25 -14.39 -12.99 -4.59
C ARG A 25 -15.68 -12.30 -5.00
N GLY A 26 -16.69 -12.27 -4.14
CA GLY A 26 -18.00 -11.65 -4.41
C GLY A 26 -19.09 -12.65 -4.83
N ASN A 27 -18.79 -13.95 -4.90
CA ASN A 27 -19.80 -14.97 -5.20
C ASN A 27 -20.53 -15.35 -3.92
N ALA A 28 -21.64 -14.67 -3.64
CA ALA A 28 -22.49 -14.97 -2.49
C ALA A 28 -23.67 -15.86 -2.88
N SER A 29 -24.07 -16.76 -1.99
CA SER A 29 -25.31 -17.51 -2.13
C SER A 29 -26.53 -16.57 -2.07
N PRO A 30 -27.68 -16.97 -2.63
CA PRO A 30 -28.91 -16.18 -2.53
C PRO A 30 -29.27 -15.87 -1.07
N ARG A 31 -29.73 -14.66 -0.77
CA ARG A 31 -30.13 -14.24 0.59
C ARG A 31 -30.97 -15.26 1.38
N PRO A 32 -31.98 -15.93 0.79
CA PRO A 32 -32.80 -16.90 1.53
C PRO A 32 -32.01 -18.13 2.03
N SER A 33 -30.89 -18.45 1.37
CA SER A 33 -30.01 -19.57 1.74
C SER A 33 -28.95 -19.18 2.78
N LEU A 34 -28.80 -17.89 3.08
CA LEU A 34 -27.85 -17.40 4.08
C LEU A 34 -28.45 -17.49 5.49
N PRO A 35 -27.64 -17.78 6.52
CA PRO A 35 -28.04 -17.60 7.92
C PRO A 35 -28.54 -16.18 8.17
N ARG A 36 -29.54 -15.99 9.05
CA ARG A 36 -30.11 -14.65 9.35
C ARG A 36 -29.06 -13.59 9.68
N SER A 37 -27.98 -13.96 10.37
CA SER A 37 -26.88 -13.06 10.72
C SER A 37 -26.07 -12.54 9.53
N LEU A 38 -26.17 -13.18 8.36
CA LEU A 38 -25.48 -12.81 7.12
C LEU A 38 -26.46 -12.28 6.05
N GLN A 39 -27.74 -12.13 6.37
CA GLN A 39 -28.73 -11.52 5.46
C GLN A 39 -28.66 -10.00 5.48
N GLU A 40 -28.23 -9.43 6.61
CA GLU A 40 -27.98 -8.00 6.78
C GLU A 40 -26.58 -7.60 6.28
N PRO A 41 -26.38 -6.35 5.84
CA PRO A 41 -25.07 -5.85 5.47
C PRO A 41 -24.09 -5.96 6.64
N LEU A 42 -22.92 -6.56 6.37
CA LEU A 42 -21.86 -6.61 7.36
C LEU A 42 -21.39 -5.19 7.71
N PRO A 43 -21.10 -4.91 9.00
CA PRO A 43 -20.54 -3.63 9.40
C PRO A 43 -19.21 -3.38 8.67
N LEU A 44 -18.96 -2.11 8.34
CA LEU A 44 -17.72 -1.72 7.68
C LEU A 44 -16.53 -2.02 8.60
N SER A 45 -15.60 -2.81 8.10
CA SER A 45 -14.34 -3.07 8.80
C SER A 45 -13.57 -1.77 8.99
N SER A 46 -13.19 -1.46 10.23
CA SER A 46 -12.34 -0.30 10.57
C SER A 46 -11.03 -0.30 9.77
N SER A 47 -10.44 -1.49 9.56
CA SER A 47 -9.26 -1.67 8.73
C SER A 47 -9.51 -1.30 7.27
N LYS A 48 -10.66 -1.69 6.71
CA LYS A 48 -11.03 -1.34 5.33
C LYS A 48 -11.24 0.16 5.16
N LEU A 49 -11.91 0.80 6.12
CA LEU A 49 -12.10 2.25 6.14
C LEU A 49 -10.75 3.00 6.19
N ARG A 50 -9.83 2.58 7.06
CA ARG A 50 -8.48 3.14 7.14
C ARG A 50 -7.72 2.98 5.82
N GLN A 51 -7.77 1.82 5.20
CA GLN A 51 -7.12 1.58 3.89
C GLN A 51 -7.69 2.50 2.80
N CYS A 52 -9.01 2.64 2.72
CA CYS A 52 -9.64 3.54 1.75
C CYS A 52 -9.23 5.01 1.99
N HIS A 53 -9.20 5.44 3.25
CA HIS A 53 -8.76 6.78 3.62
C HIS A 53 -7.29 7.03 3.28
N LEU A 54 -6.38 6.11 3.65
CA LEU A 54 -4.96 6.23 3.31
C LEU A 54 -4.72 6.22 1.79
N LYS A 55 -5.51 5.45 1.03
CA LYS A 55 -5.44 5.45 -0.44
C LYS A 55 -5.82 6.83 -1.01
N SER A 56 -6.88 7.45 -0.49
CA SER A 56 -7.29 8.78 -0.96
C SER A 56 -6.26 9.85 -0.61
N LEU A 57 -5.65 9.77 0.58
CA LEU A 57 -4.55 10.66 0.98
C LEU A 57 -3.34 10.51 0.07
N LYS A 58 -2.92 9.29 -0.28
CA LYS A 58 -1.80 9.05 -1.20
C LYS A 58 -2.04 9.68 -2.58
N ILE A 59 -3.26 9.56 -3.11
CA ILE A 59 -3.62 10.17 -4.40
C ILE A 59 -3.52 11.70 -4.31
N LYS A 60 -4.12 12.30 -3.27
CA LYS A 60 -4.06 13.75 -3.05
C LYS A 60 -2.63 14.26 -2.90
N ALA A 61 -1.84 13.61 -2.06
CA ALA A 61 -0.43 13.96 -1.85
C ALA A 61 0.38 13.87 -3.13
N SER A 62 0.15 12.86 -3.97
CA SER A 62 0.82 12.74 -5.27
C SER A 62 0.43 13.84 -6.24
N SER A 63 -0.84 14.27 -6.28
CA SER A 63 -1.26 15.41 -7.11
C SER A 63 -0.59 16.68 -6.64
N LEU A 64 -0.73 17.01 -5.35
CA LEU A 64 -0.15 18.22 -4.75
C LEU A 64 1.36 18.29 -4.95
N TRP A 65 2.06 17.16 -4.86
CA TRP A 65 3.49 17.12 -5.16
C TRP A 65 3.77 17.50 -6.61
N LYS A 66 3.09 16.85 -7.57
CA LYS A 66 3.29 17.09 -9.01
C LYS A 66 2.95 18.52 -9.42
N ASP A 67 1.95 19.10 -8.78
CA ASP A 67 1.47 20.46 -9.06
C ASP A 67 2.34 21.55 -8.39
N SER A 68 3.27 21.15 -7.51
CA SER A 68 4.16 22.10 -6.83
C SER A 68 5.35 22.48 -7.71
N GLU A 69 5.85 23.72 -7.55
CA GLU A 69 7.08 24.18 -8.23
C GLU A 69 8.26 23.24 -7.99
N ARG A 70 8.39 22.74 -6.76
CA ARG A 70 9.41 21.75 -6.39
C ARG A 70 9.20 20.45 -7.14
N GLY A 71 7.98 19.92 -7.19
CA GLY A 71 7.68 18.73 -7.98
C GLY A 71 8.03 18.88 -9.45
N HIS A 72 7.74 20.04 -10.06
CA HIS A 72 8.14 20.36 -11.43
C HIS A 72 9.66 20.44 -11.61
N ALA A 73 10.37 21.09 -10.68
CA ALA A 73 11.84 21.15 -10.75
C ALA A 73 12.48 19.76 -10.61
N PHE A 74 12.00 18.96 -9.65
CA PHE A 74 12.51 17.61 -9.40
C PHE A 74 12.13 16.62 -10.50
N SER A 75 10.98 16.77 -11.18
CA SER A 75 10.60 15.87 -12.28
C SER A 75 11.54 15.96 -13.49
N ARG A 76 12.22 17.11 -13.68
CA ARG A 76 13.26 17.29 -14.70
C ARG A 76 14.52 16.46 -14.41
N ILE A 77 14.79 16.20 -13.13
CA ILE A 77 15.96 15.44 -12.67
C ILE A 77 15.59 13.96 -12.61
N ASP A 78 14.49 13.65 -11.93
CA ASP A 78 13.98 12.31 -11.75
C ASP A 78 12.45 12.32 -11.65
N PRO A 79 11.74 11.89 -12.72
CA PRO A 79 10.28 11.87 -12.73
C PRO A 79 9.70 10.83 -11.75
N SER A 80 10.52 9.93 -11.20
CA SER A 80 10.08 8.95 -10.22
C SER A 80 10.00 9.49 -8.78
N LEU A 81 10.40 10.75 -8.52
CA LEU A 81 10.34 11.35 -7.19
C LEU A 81 8.94 11.88 -6.80
N PRO A 82 8.50 11.68 -5.55
CA PRO A 82 9.17 10.92 -4.48
C PRO A 82 9.14 9.42 -4.77
N SER A 83 10.32 8.80 -4.76
CA SER A 83 10.51 7.43 -5.23
C SER A 83 10.51 6.47 -4.05
N SER A 84 9.50 5.61 -3.98
CA SER A 84 9.46 4.51 -2.98
C SER A 84 10.70 3.61 -3.05
N LYS A 85 11.36 3.53 -4.22
CA LYS A 85 12.60 2.78 -4.39
C LYS A 85 13.77 3.48 -3.71
N PHE A 86 13.87 4.80 -3.84
CA PHE A 86 14.88 5.59 -3.14
C PHE A 86 14.67 5.53 -1.63
N GLU A 87 13.42 5.69 -1.15
CA GLU A 87 13.09 5.56 0.28
C GLU A 87 13.58 4.23 0.85
N LYS A 88 13.29 3.11 0.18
CA LYS A 88 13.75 1.78 0.59
C LYS A 88 15.28 1.67 0.62
N LEU A 89 15.98 2.25 -0.35
CA LEU A 89 17.45 2.22 -0.41
C LEU A 89 18.11 3.00 0.72
N VAL A 90 17.47 4.08 1.18
CA VAL A 90 18.04 4.94 2.24
C VAL A 90 17.48 4.67 3.63
N THR A 91 16.55 3.72 3.78
CA THR A 91 15.86 3.45 5.06
C THR A 91 16.84 3.03 6.15
N ASP A 92 17.86 2.23 5.80
CA ASP A 92 18.86 1.73 6.76
C ASP A 92 20.06 2.69 6.93
N LEU A 93 20.09 3.81 6.20
CA LEU A 93 21.19 4.76 6.27
C LEU A 93 20.97 5.79 7.38
N PRO A 94 22.05 6.24 8.05
CA PRO A 94 22.00 7.45 8.87
C PRO A 94 21.43 8.63 8.07
N ARG A 95 20.62 9.45 8.74
CA ARG A 95 19.95 10.61 8.12
C ARG A 95 20.92 11.54 7.37
N CYS A 96 22.13 11.72 7.88
CA CYS A 96 23.17 12.53 7.24
C CYS A 96 23.53 12.01 5.84
N HIS A 97 23.72 10.69 5.70
CA HIS A 97 24.04 10.06 4.41
C HIS A 97 22.86 10.12 3.45
N ALA A 98 21.64 9.84 3.93
CA ALA A 98 20.44 9.95 3.11
C ALA A 98 20.24 11.38 2.57
N SER A 99 20.50 12.39 3.41
CA SER A 99 20.46 13.81 3.04
C SER A 99 21.50 14.16 1.98
N LEU A 100 22.73 13.67 2.14
CA LEU A 100 23.80 13.89 1.16
C LEU A 100 23.48 13.22 -0.18
N LEU A 101 22.95 12.00 -0.16
CA LEU A 101 22.53 11.28 -1.37
C LEU A 101 21.41 12.01 -2.13
N ILE A 102 20.40 12.55 -1.44
CA ILE A 102 19.34 13.31 -2.13
C ILE A 102 19.86 14.64 -2.67
N GLN A 103 20.80 15.29 -1.97
CA GLN A 103 21.46 16.50 -2.46
C GLN A 103 22.28 16.23 -3.72
N LEU A 104 23.06 15.14 -3.75
CA LEU A 104 23.80 14.70 -4.93
C LEU A 104 22.85 14.37 -6.09
N ARG A 105 21.80 13.58 -5.83
CA ARG A 105 20.81 13.18 -6.84
C ARG A 105 20.07 14.38 -7.43
N SER A 106 19.85 15.43 -6.63
CA SER A 106 19.11 16.63 -7.04
C SER A 106 20.00 17.80 -7.46
N GLY A 107 21.32 17.61 -7.55
CA GLY A 107 22.25 18.67 -7.96
C GLY A 107 22.42 19.81 -6.96
N HIS A 108 22.02 19.63 -5.70
CA HIS A 108 22.18 20.61 -4.61
C HIS A 108 23.51 20.44 -3.86
N ALA A 109 24.33 19.46 -4.22
CA ALA A 109 25.66 19.30 -3.65
C ALA A 109 26.63 20.33 -4.28
N PRO A 110 27.39 21.10 -3.49
CA PRO A 110 28.31 22.13 -3.99
C PRO A 110 29.62 21.54 -4.54
N LEU A 111 29.51 20.59 -5.49
CA LEU A 111 30.67 19.96 -6.14
C LEU A 111 31.29 20.89 -7.20
N ASN A 112 30.48 21.78 -7.80
CA ASN A 112 30.94 22.69 -8.85
C ASN A 112 31.96 23.73 -8.37
N GLY A 113 32.02 24.03 -7.07
CA GLY A 113 33.02 24.96 -6.52
C GLY A 113 34.45 24.42 -6.53
N HIS A 114 34.64 23.12 -6.75
CA HIS A 114 35.94 22.45 -6.74
C HIS A 114 36.40 22.01 -8.15
N LEU A 115 35.67 22.39 -9.21
CA LEU A 115 35.97 22.05 -10.61
C LEU A 115 36.61 23.22 -11.39
N HIS A 116 37.33 24.10 -10.70
CA HIS A 116 38.16 25.15 -11.32
C HIS A 116 39.57 24.64 -11.61
#